data_AF-A0A8D2KZQ2-F1
#
_entry.id   AF-A0A8D2KZQ2-F1
#
_cell.length_a   1.000
_cell.length_b   1.000
_cell.length_c   1.000
_cell.angle_alpha   90.00
_cell.angle_beta   90.00
_cell.angle_gamma   90.00
#
_symmetry.space_group_name_H-M   'P 1'
#
loop_
_entity.id
_entity.type
_entity.pdbx_description
1 polymer ?
#
loop_
_entity_poly.entity_id
_entity_poly.type
_entity_poly.pdbx_seq_one_letter_code
_entity_poly.pdbx_strand_id
1 'polypeptide(L)'
;MEKKVRQICPVSDPGTTYFLQIAWQEDLGTGFDIILSDGQSAWAGRVPEEEISKEADDMEMKREKYIEELKKALLFREGLTDKYNFDISKEGRNGESLHFSYEKNLKDVSFRLGSLTLQRVSSPGDVIRELISYCLNCIAELNAKNEQLQKENERHRSDLEDMQEQFQKCVEAKEELETDLYKRFILVLNEKKAKIRSLQKCLNEIQESVVKTTEASGSAETSESRDEKEAYERSTDEESENLIQPSTSAPAKPRRDSLLSSDSTDVAPSRKRRQRTRKGARIEPKVALYETELATNEKGRNGFTVGIKNILLLCHSSLELE
;
A
#
# COMPACT_ATOMS: atom_id res chain seq x y z
N MET A 1 -7.57 -26.10 -16.06
CA MET A 1 -8.79 -25.85 -16.85
C MET A 1 -9.62 -24.88 -16.05
N GLU A 2 -9.67 -23.64 -16.52
CA GLU A 2 -10.49 -22.58 -15.93
C GLU A 2 -11.88 -22.61 -16.55
N LYS A 3 -12.87 -22.18 -15.79
CA LYS A 3 -14.26 -22.09 -16.23
C LYS A 3 -14.84 -20.75 -15.79
N LYS A 4 -15.76 -20.21 -16.60
CA LYS A 4 -16.55 -19.03 -16.24
C LYS A 4 -17.98 -19.23 -16.69
N VAL A 5 -18.91 -18.96 -15.79
CA VAL A 5 -20.34 -18.93 -16.09
C VAL A 5 -20.83 -17.49 -16.06
N ARG A 6 -21.62 -17.11 -17.06
CA ARG A 6 -22.18 -15.77 -17.23
C ARG A 6 -23.62 -15.86 -17.71
N GLN A 7 -24.49 -15.11 -17.07
CA GLN A 7 -25.81 -14.78 -17.60
C GLN A 7 -25.71 -13.76 -18.74
N ILE A 8 -26.41 -14.02 -19.85
CA ILE A 8 -26.56 -13.12 -21.00
C ILE A 8 -28.04 -12.99 -21.37
N CYS A 9 -28.40 -11.83 -21.95
CA CYS A 9 -29.72 -11.57 -22.50
C CYS A 9 -29.55 -11.22 -23.99
N PRO A 10 -29.85 -12.16 -24.90
CA PRO A 10 -29.72 -11.91 -26.33
C PRO A 10 -30.71 -10.86 -26.83
N VAL A 11 -30.31 -10.06 -27.82
CA VAL A 11 -31.17 -9.04 -28.44
C VAL A 11 -32.34 -9.67 -29.19
N SER A 12 -32.11 -10.83 -29.82
CA SER A 12 -33.14 -11.58 -30.56
C SER A 12 -34.20 -12.24 -29.67
N ASP A 13 -33.91 -12.44 -28.38
CA ASP A 13 -34.81 -13.09 -27.43
C ASP A 13 -34.69 -12.42 -26.04
N PRO A 14 -35.18 -11.18 -25.90
CA PRO A 14 -34.99 -10.40 -24.68
C PRO A 14 -35.81 -10.92 -23.49
N GLY A 15 -36.80 -11.79 -23.75
CA GLY A 15 -37.65 -12.40 -22.73
C GLY A 15 -37.02 -13.59 -22.03
N THR A 16 -35.98 -14.18 -22.61
CA THR A 16 -35.33 -15.39 -22.10
C THR A 16 -33.92 -15.09 -21.63
N THR A 17 -33.62 -15.52 -20.40
CA THR A 17 -32.26 -15.45 -19.87
C THR A 17 -31.48 -16.69 -20.27
N TYR A 18 -30.28 -16.50 -20.84
CA TYR A 18 -29.37 -17.59 -21.17
C TYR A 18 -28.16 -17.58 -20.23
N PHE A 19 -27.62 -18.77 -19.98
CA PHE A 19 -26.39 -18.99 -19.25
C PHE A 19 -25.31 -19.48 -20.20
N LEU A 20 -24.24 -18.70 -20.29
CA LEU A 20 -23.05 -18.94 -21.08
C LEU A 20 -21.95 -19.46 -20.15
N GLN A 21 -21.53 -20.69 -20.36
CA GLN A 21 -20.36 -21.30 -19.73
C GLN A 21 -19.23 -21.38 -20.74
N ILE A 22 -18.05 -20.92 -20.35
CA ILE A 22 -16.83 -20.98 -21.17
C ILE A 22 -15.76 -21.68 -20.36
N ALA A 23 -15.08 -22.63 -20.97
CA ALA A 23 -14.00 -23.40 -20.35
C ALA A 23 -12.75 -23.35 -21.23
N TRP A 24 -11.60 -23.03 -20.63
CA TRP A 24 -10.32 -22.92 -21.33
C TRP A 24 -9.21 -23.54 -20.50
N GLN A 25 -8.06 -23.78 -21.13
CA GLN A 25 -6.95 -24.49 -20.47
C GLN A 25 -5.99 -23.53 -19.77
N GLU A 26 -5.15 -22.83 -20.54
CA GLU A 26 -4.18 -21.85 -20.04
C GLU A 26 -4.55 -20.44 -20.50
N ASP A 27 -4.73 -20.25 -21.81
CA ASP A 27 -5.18 -19.00 -22.38
C ASP A 27 -6.42 -19.21 -23.26
N LEU A 28 -7.24 -18.17 -23.37
CA LEU A 28 -8.39 -18.19 -24.28
C LEU A 28 -7.93 -18.29 -25.74
N GLY A 29 -6.71 -17.84 -26.04
CA GLY A 29 -6.10 -17.89 -27.38
C GLY A 29 -5.74 -19.29 -27.88
N THR A 30 -5.59 -20.29 -27.00
CA THR A 30 -5.29 -21.69 -27.41
C THR A 30 -6.56 -22.48 -27.74
N GLY A 31 -7.72 -21.84 -27.67
CA GLY A 31 -9.03 -22.44 -27.86
C GLY A 31 -9.81 -22.63 -26.56
N PHE A 32 -11.12 -22.69 -26.70
CA PHE A 32 -12.06 -22.79 -25.59
C PHE A 32 -13.31 -23.58 -25.97
N ASP A 33 -13.90 -24.22 -24.97
CA ASP A 33 -15.20 -24.85 -25.05
C ASP A 33 -16.28 -23.87 -24.59
N ILE A 34 -17.38 -23.81 -25.33
CA ILE A 34 -18.52 -22.93 -25.06
C ILE A 34 -19.77 -23.78 -24.90
N ILE A 35 -20.52 -23.51 -23.84
CA ILE A 35 -21.80 -24.13 -23.56
C ILE A 35 -22.80 -23.02 -23.29
N LEU A 36 -23.95 -23.09 -23.94
CA LEU A 36 -25.05 -22.16 -23.79
C LEU A 36 -26.29 -22.92 -23.34
N SER A 37 -27.00 -22.41 -22.35
CA SER A 37 -28.25 -23.02 -21.87
C SER A 37 -29.31 -21.97 -21.58
N ASP A 38 -30.57 -22.28 -21.90
CA ASP A 38 -31.76 -21.51 -21.52
C ASP A 38 -32.43 -22.07 -20.24
N GLY A 39 -31.78 -23.01 -19.55
CA GLY A 39 -32.33 -23.71 -18.38
C GLY A 39 -33.22 -24.91 -18.73
N GLN A 40 -33.53 -25.16 -20.00
CA GLN A 40 -34.26 -26.35 -20.45
C GLN A 40 -33.44 -27.19 -21.43
N SER A 41 -32.83 -26.54 -22.41
CA SER A 41 -31.92 -27.10 -23.40
C SER A 41 -30.51 -26.56 -23.19
N ALA A 42 -29.55 -27.25 -23.79
CA ALA A 42 -28.15 -26.85 -23.80
C ALA A 42 -27.57 -27.10 -25.19
N TRP A 43 -26.69 -26.20 -25.62
CA TRP A 43 -25.93 -26.29 -26.85
C TRP A 43 -24.46 -26.14 -26.54
N ALA A 44 -23.62 -26.95 -27.16
CA ALA A 44 -22.17 -26.96 -26.95
C ALA A 44 -21.44 -26.72 -28.27
N GLY A 45 -20.29 -26.06 -28.17
CA GLY A 45 -19.37 -25.84 -29.27
C GLY A 45 -17.94 -25.76 -28.76
N ARG A 46 -17.00 -25.89 -29.68
CA ARG A 46 -15.57 -25.75 -29.41
C ARG A 46 -15.00 -24.77 -30.43
N VAL A 47 -14.19 -23.84 -29.95
CA VAL A 47 -13.41 -22.93 -30.79
C VAL A 47 -11.95 -23.31 -30.63
N PRO A 48 -11.32 -23.90 -31.65
CA PRO A 48 -9.91 -24.23 -31.61
C PRO A 48 -9.05 -22.98 -31.91
N GLU A 49 -7.74 -23.07 -31.67
CA GLU A 49 -6.80 -21.95 -31.82
C GLU A 49 -6.75 -21.39 -33.25
N GLU A 50 -6.88 -22.26 -34.25
CA GLU A 50 -6.80 -21.90 -35.66
C GLU A 50 -7.96 -20.99 -36.06
N GLU A 51 -9.16 -21.24 -35.52
CA GLU A 51 -10.35 -20.41 -35.76
C GLU A 51 -10.20 -19.03 -35.13
N ILE A 52 -9.62 -18.93 -33.93
CA ILE A 52 -9.35 -17.65 -33.26
C ILE A 52 -8.35 -16.82 -34.07
N SER A 53 -7.32 -17.46 -34.59
CA SER A 53 -6.30 -16.78 -35.40
C SER A 53 -6.88 -16.29 -36.72
N LYS A 54 -7.65 -17.16 -37.38
CA LYS A 54 -8.32 -16.83 -38.64
C LYS A 54 -9.31 -15.68 -38.46
N GLU A 55 -10.14 -15.72 -37.42
CA GLU A 55 -11.11 -14.63 -37.17
C GLU A 55 -10.40 -13.30 -36.88
N ALA A 56 -9.28 -13.33 -36.16
CA ALA A 56 -8.47 -12.12 -35.94
C ALA A 56 -7.92 -11.54 -37.25
N ASP A 57 -7.44 -12.40 -38.16
CA ASP A 57 -6.94 -12.01 -39.48
C ASP A 57 -8.07 -11.47 -40.37
N ASP A 58 -9.22 -12.14 -40.39
CA ASP A 58 -10.43 -11.74 -41.14
C ASP A 58 -10.97 -10.37 -40.66
N MET A 59 -10.75 -10.05 -39.38
CA MET A 59 -11.07 -8.75 -38.78
C MET A 59 -9.97 -7.69 -38.93
N GLU A 60 -8.85 -8.01 -39.61
CA GLU A 60 -7.67 -7.15 -39.74
C GLU A 60 -7.15 -6.63 -38.38
N MET A 61 -7.20 -7.47 -37.34
CA MET A 61 -6.81 -7.12 -35.98
C MET A 61 -5.67 -8.01 -35.48
N LYS A 62 -4.71 -7.42 -34.74
CA LYS A 62 -3.67 -8.21 -34.07
C LYS A 62 -4.29 -9.26 -33.14
N ARG A 63 -3.79 -10.48 -33.22
CA ARG A 63 -4.30 -11.63 -32.46
C ARG A 63 -4.42 -11.35 -30.96
N GLU A 64 -3.43 -10.71 -30.35
CA GLU A 64 -3.43 -10.40 -28.91
C GLU A 64 -4.59 -9.47 -28.55
N LYS A 65 -4.84 -8.46 -29.41
CA LYS A 65 -5.94 -7.52 -29.24
C LYS A 65 -7.30 -8.18 -29.45
N TYR A 66 -7.40 -9.12 -30.39
CA TYR A 66 -8.61 -9.94 -30.56
C TYR A 66 -8.91 -10.77 -29.32
N ILE A 67 -7.92 -11.45 -28.75
CA ILE A 67 -8.06 -12.24 -27.53
C ILE A 67 -8.50 -11.35 -26.34
N GLU A 68 -7.95 -10.15 -26.21
CA GLU A 68 -8.40 -9.19 -25.19
C GLU A 68 -9.87 -8.79 -25.37
N GLU A 69 -10.31 -8.53 -26.60
CA GLU A 69 -11.71 -8.22 -26.89
C GLU A 69 -12.62 -9.42 -26.64
N LEU A 70 -12.18 -10.63 -26.97
CA LEU A 70 -12.88 -11.88 -26.68
C LEU A 70 -13.02 -12.09 -25.16
N LYS A 71 -11.96 -11.86 -24.39
CA LYS A 71 -12.00 -11.90 -22.92
C LYS A 71 -13.03 -10.90 -22.39
N LYS A 72 -13.02 -9.65 -22.86
CA LYS A 72 -14.00 -8.61 -22.45
C LYS A 72 -15.43 -9.00 -22.82
N ALA A 73 -15.64 -9.47 -24.05
CA ALA A 73 -16.96 -9.83 -24.55
C ALA A 73 -17.54 -11.03 -23.82
N LEU A 74 -16.73 -12.06 -23.53
CA LEU A 74 -17.23 -13.34 -23.06
C LEU A 74 -17.09 -13.55 -21.54
N LEU A 75 -16.02 -13.05 -20.91
CA LEU A 75 -15.68 -13.35 -19.50
C LEU A 75 -16.03 -12.23 -18.52
N PHE A 76 -15.93 -10.96 -18.93
CA PHE A 76 -16.13 -9.81 -18.04
C PHE A 76 -17.61 -9.42 -17.87
N ARG A 77 -18.00 -9.05 -16.65
CA ARG A 77 -19.37 -8.66 -16.29
C ARG A 77 -19.50 -7.18 -15.86
N GLU A 78 -18.40 -6.45 -15.70
CA GLU A 78 -18.44 -5.20 -14.93
C GLU A 78 -18.54 -3.95 -15.81
N GLY A 79 -19.71 -3.29 -15.82
CA GLY A 79 -19.92 -1.95 -16.38
C GLY A 79 -19.93 -1.83 -17.91
N LEU A 80 -20.02 -2.95 -18.66
CA LEU A 80 -19.92 -2.98 -20.12
C LEU A 80 -21.17 -3.55 -20.82
N THR A 81 -22.31 -3.62 -20.15
CA THR A 81 -23.55 -4.21 -20.72
C THR A 81 -23.95 -3.53 -22.02
N ASP A 82 -23.66 -2.23 -22.17
CA ASP A 82 -23.98 -1.48 -23.39
C ASP A 82 -22.92 -1.63 -24.49
N LYS A 83 -21.77 -2.27 -24.22
CA LYS A 83 -20.66 -2.38 -25.17
C LYS A 83 -20.66 -3.67 -25.98
N TYR A 84 -21.37 -4.70 -25.55
CA TYR A 84 -21.42 -5.97 -26.28
C TYR A 84 -22.85 -6.50 -26.32
N ASN A 85 -23.30 -6.82 -27.53
CA ASN A 85 -24.59 -7.44 -27.78
C ASN A 85 -24.39 -8.92 -28.08
N PHE A 86 -25.36 -9.73 -27.67
CA PHE A 86 -25.42 -11.15 -28.01
C PHE A 86 -26.65 -11.38 -28.86
N ASP A 87 -26.52 -12.22 -29.88
CA ASP A 87 -27.61 -12.64 -30.74
C ASP A 87 -27.62 -14.17 -30.81
N ILE A 88 -28.82 -14.72 -30.85
CA ILE A 88 -29.08 -16.15 -30.87
C ILE A 88 -30.16 -16.42 -31.90
N SER A 89 -29.85 -17.30 -32.85
CA SER A 89 -30.82 -17.85 -33.79
C SER A 89 -30.82 -19.37 -33.69
N LYS A 90 -31.99 -19.97 -33.39
CA LYS A 90 -32.17 -21.43 -33.31
C LYS A 90 -32.50 -21.94 -34.72
N GLU A 91 -31.69 -22.84 -35.25
CA GLU A 91 -31.84 -23.39 -36.59
C GLU A 91 -32.20 -24.90 -36.55
N GLY A 92 -32.99 -25.33 -37.54
CA GLY A 92 -33.51 -26.70 -37.64
C GLY A 92 -34.90 -26.90 -37.02
N ARG A 93 -35.59 -27.97 -37.45
CA ARG A 93 -37.01 -28.25 -37.09
C ARG A 93 -37.27 -28.34 -35.58
N ASN A 94 -36.26 -28.70 -34.80
CA ASN A 94 -36.33 -28.84 -33.34
C ASN A 94 -35.24 -28.03 -32.60
N GLY A 95 -34.61 -27.04 -33.26
CA GLY A 95 -33.47 -26.29 -32.70
C GLY A 95 -32.22 -27.16 -32.49
N GLU A 96 -31.89 -27.98 -33.50
CA GLU A 96 -30.75 -28.92 -33.47
C GLU A 96 -29.41 -28.18 -33.46
N SER A 97 -29.34 -27.05 -34.17
CA SER A 97 -28.21 -26.13 -34.16
C SER A 97 -28.64 -24.77 -33.64
N LEU A 98 -27.71 -24.05 -33.02
CA LEU A 98 -27.91 -22.71 -32.52
C LEU A 98 -26.76 -21.82 -33.01
N HIS A 99 -27.09 -20.80 -33.79
CA HIS A 99 -26.15 -19.79 -34.21
C HIS A 99 -26.04 -18.72 -33.14
N PHE A 100 -24.88 -18.65 -32.49
CA PHE A 100 -24.55 -17.69 -31.45
C PHE A 100 -23.60 -16.65 -32.03
N SER A 101 -23.94 -15.37 -31.98
CA SER A 101 -23.05 -14.29 -32.37
C SER A 101 -22.93 -13.25 -31.29
N TYR A 102 -21.75 -12.64 -31.20
CA TYR A 102 -21.46 -11.56 -30.26
C TYR A 102 -20.90 -10.37 -31.03
N GLU A 103 -21.49 -9.23 -30.78
CA GLU A 103 -21.18 -7.97 -31.44
C GLU A 103 -20.63 -6.98 -30.43
N LYS A 104 -19.77 -6.08 -30.89
CA LYS A 104 -19.29 -4.95 -30.10
C LYS A 104 -19.99 -3.68 -30.56
N ASN A 105 -20.59 -2.98 -29.61
CA ASN A 105 -21.25 -1.71 -29.82
C ASN A 105 -20.23 -0.57 -29.73
N LEU A 106 -20.18 0.25 -30.78
CA LEU A 106 -19.42 1.48 -30.86
C LEU A 106 -20.38 2.64 -31.11
N LYS A 107 -20.77 3.36 -30.05
CA LYS A 107 -21.66 4.52 -30.09
C LYS A 107 -22.97 4.25 -30.86
N ASP A 108 -22.97 4.45 -32.17
CA ASP A 108 -24.14 4.35 -33.05
C ASP A 108 -24.10 3.13 -34.01
N VAL A 109 -23.03 2.33 -33.97
CA VAL A 109 -22.84 1.17 -34.85
C VAL A 109 -22.40 -0.04 -34.04
N SER A 110 -23.01 -1.20 -34.26
CA SER A 110 -22.47 -2.48 -33.80
C SER A 110 -21.69 -3.16 -34.92
N PHE A 111 -20.63 -3.87 -34.56
CA PHE A 111 -19.93 -4.74 -35.49
C PHE A 111 -19.79 -6.13 -34.89
N ARG A 112 -19.93 -7.16 -35.73
CA ARG A 112 -19.80 -8.55 -35.31
C ARG A 112 -18.34 -8.84 -34.94
N LEU A 113 -18.12 -9.26 -33.70
CA LEU A 113 -16.81 -9.66 -33.20
C LEU A 113 -16.55 -11.15 -33.43
N GLY A 114 -17.61 -11.95 -33.50
CA GLY A 114 -17.51 -13.35 -33.90
C GLY A 114 -18.87 -14.04 -33.91
N SER A 115 -18.90 -15.24 -34.46
CA SER A 115 -20.07 -16.10 -34.51
C SER A 115 -19.68 -17.56 -34.43
N LEU A 116 -20.50 -18.36 -33.77
CA LEU A 116 -20.30 -19.80 -33.61
C LEU A 116 -21.60 -20.55 -33.85
N THR A 117 -21.49 -21.72 -34.47
CA THR A 117 -22.61 -22.66 -34.58
C THR A 117 -22.48 -23.73 -33.50
N LEU A 118 -23.38 -23.70 -32.53
CA LEU A 118 -23.44 -24.64 -31.42
C LEU A 118 -24.38 -25.79 -31.76
N GLN A 119 -24.03 -26.99 -31.30
CA GLN A 119 -24.83 -28.20 -31.49
C GLN A 119 -25.61 -28.53 -30.24
N ARG A 120 -26.87 -28.96 -30.39
CA ARG A 120 -27.71 -29.32 -29.26
C ARG A 120 -27.13 -30.54 -28.53
N VAL A 121 -27.08 -30.46 -27.21
CA VAL A 121 -26.62 -31.55 -26.35
C VAL A 121 -27.75 -32.57 -26.15
N SER A 122 -27.42 -33.86 -26.23
CA SER A 122 -28.39 -34.95 -26.07
C SER A 122 -29.02 -35.02 -24.67
N SER A 123 -28.23 -34.75 -23.61
CA SER A 123 -28.70 -34.75 -22.22
C SER A 123 -28.51 -33.37 -21.55
N PRO A 124 -29.39 -32.39 -21.85
CA PRO A 124 -29.25 -31.04 -21.30
C PRO A 124 -29.35 -31.02 -19.76
N GLY A 125 -30.11 -31.94 -19.17
CA GLY A 125 -30.24 -32.06 -17.71
C GLY A 125 -28.93 -32.35 -16.99
N ASP A 126 -28.02 -33.14 -17.58
CA ASP A 126 -26.70 -33.42 -16.99
C ASP A 126 -25.81 -32.17 -17.02
N VAL A 127 -25.81 -31.46 -18.15
CA VAL A 127 -25.04 -30.23 -18.33
C VAL A 127 -25.49 -29.15 -17.36
N ILE A 128 -26.81 -28.96 -17.21
CA ILE A 128 -27.36 -27.97 -16.28
C ILE A 128 -27.05 -28.35 -14.83
N ARG A 129 -27.12 -29.65 -14.47
CA ARG A 129 -26.70 -30.13 -13.15
C ARG A 129 -25.23 -29.88 -12.88
N GLU A 130 -24.35 -30.14 -13.85
CA GLU A 130 -22.91 -29.87 -13.73
C GLU A 130 -22.64 -28.37 -13.56
N LEU A 131 -23.30 -27.53 -14.35
CA LEU A 131 -23.20 -26.08 -14.26
C LEU A 131 -23.64 -25.56 -12.88
N ILE A 132 -24.78 -26.02 -12.36
CA ILE A 132 -25.25 -25.63 -11.02
C ILE A 132 -24.28 -26.13 -9.95
N SER A 133 -23.83 -27.38 -10.04
CA SER A 133 -22.88 -27.97 -9.09
C SER A 133 -21.56 -27.18 -9.07
N TYR A 134 -21.06 -26.78 -10.23
CA TYR A 134 -19.89 -25.91 -10.36
C TYR A 134 -20.12 -24.56 -9.68
N CYS A 135 -21.25 -23.90 -9.94
CA CYS A 135 -21.57 -22.62 -9.28
C CYS A 135 -21.65 -22.76 -7.76
N LEU A 136 -22.27 -23.82 -7.24
CA LEU A 136 -22.35 -24.09 -5.80
C LEU A 136 -20.98 -24.31 -5.17
N ASN A 137 -20.10 -25.07 -5.83
CA ASN A 137 -18.72 -25.27 -5.38
C ASN A 137 -17.94 -23.94 -5.37
N CYS A 138 -18.05 -23.12 -6.42
CA CYS A 138 -17.42 -21.81 -6.44
C CYS A 138 -17.92 -20.90 -5.31
N ILE A 139 -19.22 -20.92 -5.00
CA ILE A 139 -19.77 -20.15 -3.88
C ILE A 139 -19.19 -20.65 -2.55
N ALA A 140 -19.11 -21.97 -2.34
CA ALA A 140 -18.53 -22.55 -1.13
C ALA A 140 -17.05 -22.18 -0.96
N GLU A 141 -16.25 -22.28 -2.02
CA GLU A 141 -14.83 -21.90 -2.03
C GLU A 141 -14.64 -20.40 -1.77
N LEU A 142 -15.42 -19.54 -2.43
CA LEU A 142 -15.37 -18.10 -2.23
C LEU A 142 -15.78 -17.71 -0.81
N ASN A 143 -16.80 -18.36 -0.24
CA ASN A 143 -17.22 -18.13 1.14
C ASN A 143 -16.13 -18.55 2.13
N ALA A 144 -15.52 -19.73 1.95
CA ALA A 144 -14.41 -20.19 2.79
C ALA A 144 -13.21 -19.24 2.73
N LYS A 145 -12.86 -18.76 1.53
CA LYS A 145 -11.80 -17.76 1.35
C LYS A 145 -12.15 -16.42 2.00
N ASN A 146 -13.41 -15.99 1.90
CA ASN A 146 -13.86 -14.75 2.53
C ASN A 146 -13.80 -14.85 4.05
N GLU A 147 -14.24 -15.96 4.64
CA GLU A 147 -14.12 -16.22 6.08
C GLU A 147 -12.66 -16.23 6.53
N GLN A 148 -11.76 -16.87 5.76
CA GLN A 148 -10.32 -16.84 6.06
C GLN A 148 -9.77 -15.40 6.03
N LEU A 149 -10.05 -14.64 4.97
CA LEU A 149 -9.61 -13.26 4.85
C LEU A 149 -10.17 -12.37 5.97
N GLN A 150 -11.41 -12.63 6.39
CA GLN A 150 -12.02 -11.92 7.50
C GLN A 150 -11.30 -12.22 8.82
N LYS A 151 -10.98 -13.50 9.10
CA LYS A 151 -10.19 -13.88 10.30
C LYS A 151 -8.79 -13.26 10.28
N GLU A 152 -8.12 -13.24 9.13
CA GLU A 152 -6.81 -12.60 9.00
C GLU A 152 -6.90 -11.09 9.22
N ASN A 153 -7.95 -10.43 8.72
CA ASN A 153 -8.18 -9.00 8.92
C ASN A 153 -8.45 -8.69 10.41
N GLU A 154 -9.30 -9.47 11.06
CA GLU A 154 -9.56 -9.35 12.50
C GLU A 154 -8.29 -9.53 13.33
N ARG A 155 -7.46 -10.53 13.00
CA ARG A 155 -6.14 -10.72 13.62
C ARG A 155 -5.25 -9.49 13.43
N HIS A 156 -5.11 -8.99 12.19
CA HIS A 156 -4.30 -7.82 11.91
C HIS A 156 -4.79 -6.57 12.63
N ARG A 157 -6.11 -6.41 12.76
CA ARG A 157 -6.70 -5.31 13.52
C ARG A 157 -6.34 -5.40 15.02
N SER A 158 -6.42 -6.60 15.61
CA SER A 158 -6.00 -6.83 17.00
C SER A 158 -4.51 -6.53 17.19
N ASP A 159 -3.64 -7.01 16.30
CA ASP A 159 -2.19 -6.76 16.38
C ASP A 159 -1.88 -5.25 16.32
N LEU A 160 -2.60 -4.50 15.48
CA LEU A 160 -2.46 -3.05 15.39
C LEU A 160 -2.92 -2.34 16.67
N GLU A 161 -4.05 -2.75 17.23
CA GLU A 161 -4.58 -2.22 18.49
C GLU A 161 -3.58 -2.46 19.64
N ASP A 162 -3.04 -3.68 19.75
CA ASP A 162 -2.05 -4.05 20.76
C ASP A 162 -0.75 -3.23 20.61
N MET A 163 -0.22 -3.12 19.38
CA MET A 163 0.99 -2.34 19.11
C MET A 163 0.78 -0.84 19.38
N GLN A 164 -0.40 -0.32 19.09
CA GLN A 164 -0.76 1.06 19.39
C GLN A 164 -0.81 1.31 20.91
N GLU A 165 -1.37 0.38 21.69
CA GLU A 165 -1.39 0.47 23.16
C GLU A 165 0.03 0.45 23.74
N GLN A 166 0.89 -0.47 23.27
CA GLN A 166 2.28 -0.53 23.72
C GLN A 166 3.07 0.73 23.34
N PHE A 167 2.83 1.26 22.15
CA PHE A 167 3.46 2.50 21.72
C PHE A 167 3.04 3.68 22.60
N GLN A 168 1.75 3.78 22.94
CA GLN A 168 1.24 4.83 23.81
C GLN A 168 1.89 4.76 25.21
N LYS A 169 1.97 3.57 25.81
CA LYS A 169 2.67 3.36 27.09
C LYS A 169 4.15 3.75 27.02
N CYS A 170 4.81 3.45 25.89
CA CYS A 170 6.21 3.81 25.68
C CYS A 170 6.39 5.34 25.63
N VAL A 171 5.49 6.05 24.93
CA VAL A 171 5.50 7.51 24.87
C VAL A 171 5.30 8.12 26.26
N GLU A 172 4.32 7.64 27.02
CA GLU A 172 4.05 8.12 28.38
C GLU A 172 5.24 7.90 29.31
N ALA A 173 5.83 6.70 29.31
CA ALA A 173 7.02 6.41 30.10
C ALA A 173 8.22 7.28 29.71
N LYS A 174 8.38 7.58 28.42
CA LYS A 174 9.43 8.45 27.89
C LYS A 174 9.21 9.90 28.33
N GLU A 175 7.98 10.40 28.30
CA GLU A 175 7.64 11.75 28.78
C GLU A 175 7.81 11.91 30.29
N GLU A 176 7.45 10.89 31.08
CA GLU A 176 7.69 10.87 32.52
C GLU A 176 9.18 10.94 32.84
N LEU A 177 9.99 10.11 32.17
CA LEU A 177 11.44 10.10 32.32
C LEU A 177 12.08 11.44 31.93
N GLU A 178 11.66 12.04 30.82
CA GLU A 178 12.12 13.37 30.41
C GLU A 178 11.80 14.42 31.47
N THR A 179 10.58 14.39 32.00
CA THR A 179 10.14 15.32 33.04
C THR A 179 10.95 15.16 34.33
N ASP A 180 11.21 13.93 34.77
CA ASP A 180 12.06 13.64 35.94
C ASP A 180 13.51 14.09 35.72
N LEU A 181 14.09 13.82 34.56
CA LEU A 181 15.44 14.26 34.22
C LEU A 181 15.55 15.79 34.19
N TYR A 182 14.56 16.48 33.61
CA TYR A 182 14.51 17.95 33.61
C TYR A 182 14.41 18.51 35.03
N LYS A 183 13.59 17.92 35.90
CA LYS A 183 13.50 18.32 37.32
C LYS A 183 14.85 18.21 38.03
N ARG A 184 15.52 17.06 37.89
CA ARG A 184 16.86 16.83 38.49
C ARG A 184 17.89 17.80 37.94
N PHE A 185 17.89 18.05 36.63
CA PHE A 185 18.81 18.99 36.00
C PHE A 185 18.62 20.43 36.51
N ILE A 186 17.38 20.87 36.72
CA ILE A 186 17.09 22.19 37.31
C ILE A 186 17.68 22.31 38.72
N LEU A 187 17.58 21.27 39.55
CA LEU A 187 18.18 21.27 40.90
C LEU A 187 19.70 21.48 40.82
N VAL A 188 20.39 20.71 39.99
CA VAL A 188 21.85 20.83 39.79
C VAL A 188 22.21 22.23 39.29
N LEU A 189 21.48 22.76 38.30
CA LEU A 189 21.70 24.11 37.80
C LEU A 189 21.51 25.18 38.89
N ASN A 190 20.51 25.03 39.75
CA ASN A 190 20.24 25.96 40.82
C ASN A 190 21.32 25.95 41.89
N GLU A 191 21.82 24.78 42.27
CA GLU A 191 22.97 24.64 43.17
C GLU A 191 24.23 25.29 42.57
N LYS A 192 24.52 25.02 41.28
CA LYS A 192 25.65 25.65 40.59
C LYS A 192 25.49 27.17 40.52
N LYS A 193 24.30 27.69 40.19
CA LYS A 193 24.00 29.13 40.18
C LYS A 193 24.17 29.74 41.58
N ALA A 194 23.71 29.07 42.64
CA ALA A 194 23.88 29.54 44.01
C ALA A 194 25.35 29.60 44.41
N LYS A 195 26.15 28.58 44.04
CA LYS A 195 27.59 28.58 44.30
C LYS A 195 28.30 29.72 43.57
N ILE A 196 28.00 29.95 42.29
CA ILE A 196 28.55 31.08 41.52
C ILE A 196 28.22 32.41 42.20
N ARG A 197 26.95 32.63 42.60
CA ARG A 197 26.54 33.84 43.31
C ARG A 197 27.29 34.03 44.63
N SER A 198 27.50 32.96 45.40
CA SER A 198 28.24 33.03 46.67
C SER A 198 29.71 33.41 46.47
N LEU A 199 30.36 32.84 45.43
CA LEU A 199 31.75 33.13 45.11
C LEU A 199 31.89 34.57 44.59
N GLN A 200 31.00 35.01 43.71
CA GLN A 200 30.97 36.40 43.22
C GLN A 200 30.79 37.40 44.37
N LYS A 201 29.90 37.11 45.33
CA LYS A 201 29.71 37.94 46.52
C LYS A 201 31.00 38.05 47.34
N CYS A 202 31.66 36.92 47.62
CA CYS A 202 32.92 36.89 48.36
C CYS A 202 34.03 37.68 47.63
N LEU A 203 34.10 37.57 46.30
CA LEU A 203 35.06 38.31 45.47
C LEU A 203 34.81 39.82 45.54
N ASN A 204 33.55 40.25 45.47
CA ASN A 204 33.18 41.66 45.59
C ASN A 204 33.47 42.23 46.99
N GLU A 205 33.22 41.47 48.06
CA GLU A 205 33.55 41.87 49.44
C GLU A 205 35.07 42.06 49.63
N ILE A 206 35.89 41.17 49.03
CA ILE A 206 37.34 41.34 49.00
C ILE A 206 37.71 42.62 48.24
N GLN A 207 37.09 42.87 47.09
CA GLN A 207 37.38 44.06 46.29
C GLN A 207 36.96 45.37 46.98
N GLU A 208 35.82 45.42 47.66
CA GLU A 208 35.39 46.58 48.46
C GLU A 208 36.29 46.81 49.69
N SER A 209 36.80 45.75 50.33
CA SER A 209 37.74 45.90 51.43
C SER A 209 39.10 46.45 50.97
N VAL A 210 39.55 46.08 49.77
CA VAL A 210 40.76 46.62 49.12
C VAL A 210 40.59 48.11 48.76
N VAL A 211 39.43 48.51 48.22
CA VAL A 211 39.15 49.92 47.88
C VAL A 211 39.02 50.78 49.14
N LYS A 212 38.40 50.27 50.22
CA LYS A 212 38.33 50.95 51.52
C LYS A 212 39.70 51.08 52.20
N THR A 213 40.62 50.14 52.02
CA THR A 213 42.01 50.31 52.48
C THR A 213 42.80 51.33 51.66
N THR A 214 42.42 51.61 50.42
CA THR A 214 43.04 52.65 49.59
C THR A 214 42.43 54.05 49.76
N GLU A 215 41.19 54.18 50.24
CA GLU A 215 40.56 55.51 50.51
C GLU A 215 40.90 56.09 51.90
N ALA A 216 41.55 55.32 52.79
CA ALA A 216 42.09 55.80 54.06
C ALA A 216 43.52 56.36 53.97
N SER A 217 44.10 56.43 52.77
CA SER A 217 45.40 57.07 52.51
C SER A 217 45.26 58.02 51.33
N GLY A 218 45.52 59.31 51.58
CA GLY A 218 45.18 60.41 50.69
C GLY A 218 45.95 60.49 49.36
N SER A 219 45.39 61.33 48.49
CA SER A 219 46.03 62.28 47.56
C SER A 219 47.55 62.14 47.30
N ALA A 220 47.91 61.75 46.08
CA ALA A 220 49.01 62.25 45.22
C ALA A 220 49.18 61.27 44.03
N GLU A 221 48.72 61.63 42.84
CA GLU A 221 49.54 62.20 41.75
C GLU A 221 50.33 61.17 40.90
N THR A 222 49.87 61.07 39.64
CA THR A 222 50.61 61.03 38.37
C THR A 222 51.44 59.82 37.91
N SER A 223 51.06 59.39 36.70
CA SER A 223 51.87 59.13 35.49
C SER A 223 52.62 57.81 35.28
N GLU A 224 52.28 57.23 34.12
CA GLU A 224 53.17 56.66 33.08
C GLU A 224 53.53 55.15 33.06
N SER A 225 52.90 54.48 32.09
CA SER A 225 53.45 53.64 31.01
C SER A 225 54.84 52.99 31.14
N ARG A 226 54.86 51.65 31.00
CA ARG A 226 55.58 50.81 30.01
C ARG A 226 55.58 49.37 30.53
N ASP A 227 55.04 48.38 29.83
CA ASP A 227 55.58 47.67 28.66
C ASP A 227 56.90 46.94 28.97
N GLU A 228 56.83 45.63 29.21
CA GLU A 228 57.87 44.59 29.04
C GLU A 228 57.21 43.23 29.34
N LYS A 229 56.66 42.51 28.35
CA LYS A 229 57.30 41.60 27.40
C LYS A 229 58.19 40.50 28.00
N GLU A 230 57.79 39.27 27.63
CA GLU A 230 58.63 38.09 27.39
C GLU A 230 59.14 37.41 28.68
N ALA A 231 59.14 36.09 28.80
CA ALA A 231 59.43 35.10 27.79
C ALA A 231 59.00 33.69 28.26
N TYR A 232 59.14 32.77 27.31
CA TYR A 232 59.63 31.40 27.50
C TYR A 232 58.55 30.30 27.65
N GLU A 233 58.55 29.20 26.89
CA GLU A 233 59.17 28.81 25.62
C GLU A 233 58.60 27.41 25.28
N ARG A 234 58.55 27.06 23.99
CA ARG A 234 58.94 25.74 23.46
C ARG A 234 57.95 24.57 23.68
N SER A 235 57.68 23.67 22.75
CA SER A 235 58.27 23.30 21.46
C SER A 235 57.16 22.58 20.70
N THR A 236 56.96 22.85 19.41
CA THR A 236 56.47 21.82 18.50
C THR A 236 57.51 21.73 17.40
N ASP A 237 58.24 20.62 17.44
CA ASP A 237 59.31 20.25 16.53
C ASP A 237 58.67 19.70 15.25
N GLU A 238 59.12 20.24 14.13
CA GLU A 238 58.84 19.77 12.78
C GLU A 238 59.81 18.63 12.42
N GLU A 239 59.64 18.06 11.23
CA GLU A 239 60.47 17.04 10.58
C GLU A 239 60.09 15.58 10.90
N SER A 240 59.97 14.65 9.95
CA SER A 240 60.34 14.68 8.53
C SER A 240 59.94 13.34 7.87
N GLU A 241 59.75 13.41 6.56
CA GLU A 241 60.15 12.40 5.56
C GLU A 241 59.39 11.05 5.47
N ASN A 242 58.67 10.92 4.35
CA ASN A 242 58.73 9.84 3.35
C ASN A 242 59.07 8.41 3.83
N LEU A 243 58.21 7.45 3.45
CA LEU A 243 58.61 6.39 2.50
C LEU A 243 57.42 5.57 2.00
N ILE A 244 57.63 5.09 0.78
CA ILE A 244 56.72 4.56 -0.22
C ILE A 244 56.67 3.02 -0.13
N GLN A 245 55.48 2.43 -0.41
CA GLN A 245 55.21 1.06 -0.94
C GLN A 245 55.24 -0.17 0.03
N PRO A 246 54.72 -1.37 -0.37
CA PRO A 246 53.43 -1.67 -1.04
C PRO A 246 52.78 -3.02 -0.58
N SER A 247 51.66 -3.37 -1.23
CA SER A 247 51.29 -4.74 -1.65
C SER A 247 50.38 -5.65 -0.78
N THR A 248 49.23 -5.95 -1.40
CA THR A 248 48.63 -7.29 -1.64
C THR A 248 48.22 -8.18 -0.47
N SER A 249 46.92 -8.47 -0.37
CA SER A 249 46.31 -9.74 -0.80
C SER A 249 45.00 -10.01 -0.05
N ALA A 250 44.01 -10.52 -0.79
CA ALA A 250 42.70 -10.97 -0.31
C ALA A 250 42.80 -12.39 0.31
N PRO A 251 41.71 -13.16 0.47
CA PRO A 251 40.59 -13.01 1.41
C PRO A 251 40.37 -14.31 2.23
N ALA A 252 39.71 -14.24 3.39
CA ALA A 252 39.01 -15.41 3.95
C ALA A 252 37.93 -15.03 4.99
N LYS A 253 36.67 -15.35 4.67
CA LYS A 253 35.63 -15.73 5.66
C LYS A 253 35.96 -17.18 6.15
N PRO A 254 35.26 -17.84 7.11
CA PRO A 254 33.96 -17.50 7.71
C PRO A 254 33.73 -17.93 9.19
N ARG A 255 32.54 -17.58 9.73
CA ARG A 255 31.76 -18.31 10.79
C ARG A 255 32.39 -18.36 12.20
N ARG A 256 31.68 -18.39 13.33
CA ARG A 256 30.25 -18.44 13.69
C ARG A 256 30.15 -18.04 15.17
N ASP A 257 28.97 -17.56 15.54
CA ASP A 257 28.20 -17.86 16.74
C ASP A 257 28.82 -17.66 18.15
N SER A 258 28.23 -16.65 18.81
CA SER A 258 27.51 -16.79 20.07
C SER A 258 28.29 -16.82 21.40
N LEU A 259 27.96 -15.83 22.23
CA LEU A 259 27.37 -15.96 23.58
C LEU A 259 28.00 -14.96 24.56
N LEU A 260 27.11 -14.08 25.06
CA LEU A 260 27.00 -13.62 26.45
C LEU A 260 28.24 -13.01 27.13
N SER A 261 28.12 -11.72 27.47
CA SER A 261 28.02 -11.27 28.88
C SER A 261 28.53 -9.83 29.01
N SER A 262 27.76 -9.02 29.75
CA SER A 262 28.18 -7.89 30.60
C SER A 262 29.41 -7.07 30.18
N ASP A 263 29.27 -5.75 30.05
CA ASP A 263 29.29 -4.90 31.24
C ASP A 263 29.15 -3.42 30.84
N SER A 264 28.55 -2.68 31.76
CA SER A 264 28.41 -1.24 31.81
C SER A 264 29.72 -0.50 31.45
N THR A 265 29.64 0.41 30.48
CA THR A 265 30.57 1.53 30.40
C THR A 265 29.79 2.84 30.35
N ASP A 266 29.98 3.60 31.42
CA ASP A 266 29.64 4.99 31.62
C ASP A 266 30.27 5.86 30.52
N VAL A 267 29.45 6.28 29.54
CA VAL A 267 29.87 7.19 28.49
C VAL A 267 29.47 8.61 28.88
N ALA A 268 30.46 9.37 29.35
CA ALA A 268 30.35 10.81 29.53
C ALA A 268 29.94 11.51 28.21
N PRO A 269 29.09 12.56 28.26
CA PRO A 269 28.56 13.20 27.06
C PRO A 269 29.66 13.99 26.33
N SER A 270 30.13 13.48 25.21
CA SER A 270 31.07 14.17 24.34
C SER A 270 30.40 15.36 23.63
N ARG A 271 31.09 16.50 23.65
CA ARG A 271 30.70 17.73 22.92
C ARG A 271 30.62 17.42 21.42
N LYS A 272 29.41 17.33 20.87
CA LYS A 272 29.18 17.32 19.42
C LYS A 272 29.66 18.64 18.79
N ARG A 273 30.80 18.55 18.09
CA ARG A 273 31.31 19.55 17.16
C ARG A 273 30.31 19.73 16.01
N ARG A 274 29.78 20.95 15.83
CA ARG A 274 28.97 21.33 14.66
C ARG A 274 29.80 21.15 13.39
N GLN A 275 29.40 20.21 12.54
CA GLN A 275 29.82 20.19 11.13
C GLN A 275 28.95 21.21 10.38
N ARG A 276 29.58 22.31 9.92
CA ARG A 276 29.01 23.20 8.91
C ARG A 276 28.99 22.42 7.58
N THR A 277 27.80 22.10 7.07
CA THR A 277 27.65 21.61 5.69
C THR A 277 27.79 22.77 4.72
N ARG A 278 28.71 22.60 3.77
CA ARG A 278 28.97 23.49 2.63
C ARG A 278 27.88 23.24 1.58
N LYS A 279 27.26 24.33 1.15
CA LYS A 279 26.21 24.41 0.11
C LYS A 279 26.79 24.04 -1.27
N GLY A 280 26.09 23.21 -2.03
CA GLY A 280 26.41 22.92 -3.43
C GLY A 280 25.32 22.11 -4.16
N ALA A 281 24.68 22.77 -5.14
CA ALA A 281 24.00 22.25 -6.34
C ALA A 281 22.73 21.36 -6.24
N ARG A 282 21.58 22.06 -6.21
CA ARG A 282 20.41 21.98 -7.13
C ARG A 282 20.27 20.71 -8.01
N ILE A 283 19.27 19.89 -7.72
CA ILE A 283 18.39 19.21 -8.70
C ILE A 283 16.97 19.23 -8.12
N GLU A 284 16.03 19.83 -8.84
CA GLU A 284 14.59 19.92 -8.50
C GLU A 284 13.89 18.56 -8.71
N PRO A 285 12.85 18.26 -7.91
CA PRO A 285 11.58 17.94 -8.53
C PRO A 285 10.39 18.69 -7.91
N LYS A 286 9.49 19.06 -8.80
CA LYS A 286 8.32 19.91 -8.64
C LYS A 286 7.16 19.11 -8.02
N VAL A 287 6.76 19.46 -6.81
CA VAL A 287 5.46 19.10 -6.23
C VAL A 287 4.43 20.08 -6.80
N ALA A 288 3.40 19.56 -7.46
CA ALA A 288 2.21 20.32 -7.81
C ALA A 288 1.01 19.74 -7.06
N LEU A 289 0.36 20.64 -6.33
CA LEU A 289 -0.93 20.54 -5.66
C LEU A 289 -2.00 19.88 -6.53
N TYR A 290 -2.76 18.97 -5.93
CA TYR A 290 -4.10 18.61 -6.40
C TYR A 290 -5.06 18.67 -5.21
N GLU A 291 -5.71 19.81 -5.08
CA GLU A 291 -7.01 19.91 -4.43
C GLU A 291 -7.80 20.88 -5.29
N THR A 292 -8.80 20.35 -6.01
CA THR A 292 -10.09 20.96 -6.40
C THR A 292 -10.62 20.19 -7.60
N GLU A 293 -11.63 19.33 -7.37
CA GLU A 293 -12.76 18.98 -8.25
C GLU A 293 -13.39 17.64 -7.78
N LEU A 294 -13.87 17.62 -6.54
CA LEU A 294 -14.92 16.69 -6.11
C LEU A 294 -16.17 17.50 -5.84
N ALA A 295 -16.87 17.89 -6.90
CA ALA A 295 -18.21 18.45 -6.82
C ALA A 295 -18.93 18.28 -8.16
N THR A 296 -19.36 17.05 -8.48
CA THR A 296 -20.60 16.75 -9.22
C THR A 296 -20.74 15.23 -9.42
N ASN A 297 -21.28 14.51 -8.43
CA ASN A 297 -22.28 13.43 -8.57
C ASN A 297 -22.36 12.57 -7.28
N GLU A 298 -22.75 13.19 -6.17
CA GLU A 298 -23.28 12.47 -5.00
C GLU A 298 -24.80 12.66 -4.90
N LYS A 299 -25.53 12.21 -5.92
CA LYS A 299 -26.96 11.92 -5.81
C LYS A 299 -27.24 10.56 -6.44
N GLY A 300 -27.10 9.51 -5.64
CA GLY A 300 -27.46 8.16 -6.07
C GLY A 300 -27.04 7.02 -5.15
N ARG A 301 -26.09 7.25 -4.24
CA ARG A 301 -25.50 6.17 -3.41
C ARG A 301 -26.02 6.03 -1.97
N ASN A 302 -26.96 6.88 -1.55
CA ASN A 302 -27.53 6.83 -0.19
C ASN A 302 -28.85 6.04 -0.09
N GLY A 303 -29.30 5.39 -1.17
CA GLY A 303 -30.57 4.64 -1.19
C GLY A 303 -30.49 3.17 -0.75
N PHE A 304 -29.31 2.53 -0.81
CA PHE A 304 -29.20 1.09 -0.60
C PHE A 304 -28.79 0.68 0.83
N THR A 305 -28.12 1.56 1.57
CA THR A 305 -27.70 1.29 2.96
C THR A 305 -28.81 1.59 3.98
N VAL A 306 -29.81 2.39 3.61
CA VAL A 306 -31.00 2.65 4.46
C VAL A 306 -32.01 1.49 4.37
N GLY A 307 -32.09 0.79 3.24
CA GLY A 307 -33.01 -0.34 3.04
C GLY A 307 -32.67 -1.56 3.89
N ILE A 308 -31.37 -1.85 4.10
CA ILE A 308 -30.93 -3.05 4.85
C ILE A 308 -31.11 -2.85 6.36
N LYS A 309 -30.95 -1.62 6.87
CA LYS A 309 -31.21 -1.31 8.29
C LYS A 309 -32.71 -1.37 8.64
N ASN A 310 -33.60 -0.98 7.72
CA ASN A 310 -35.05 -1.04 7.96
C ASN A 310 -35.63 -2.46 7.93
N ILE A 311 -35.03 -3.39 7.16
CA ILE A 311 -35.47 -4.80 7.16
C ILE A 311 -35.05 -5.50 8.46
N LEU A 312 -33.88 -5.19 9.01
CA LEU A 312 -33.41 -5.80 10.26
C LEU A 312 -34.18 -5.32 11.50
N LEU A 313 -34.66 -4.07 11.50
CA LEU A 313 -35.51 -3.53 12.57
C LEU A 313 -36.94 -4.12 12.54
N LEU A 314 -37.50 -4.39 11.35
CA LEU A 314 -38.81 -5.02 11.22
C LEU A 314 -38.82 -6.50 11.64
N CYS A 315 -37.69 -7.21 11.48
CA CYS A 315 -37.58 -8.59 11.96
C CYS A 315 -37.42 -8.69 13.50
N HIS A 316 -36.86 -7.67 14.16
CA HIS A 316 -36.71 -7.69 15.62
C HIS A 316 -37.99 -7.30 16.36
N SER A 317 -38.86 -6.45 15.78
CA SER A 317 -40.12 -6.06 16.42
C SER A 317 -41.26 -7.09 16.29
N SER A 318 -41.14 -8.08 15.39
CA SER A 318 -42.14 -9.16 15.26
C SER A 318 -41.87 -10.38 16.14
N LEU A 319 -40.79 -10.38 16.93
CA LEU A 319 -40.41 -11.48 17.85
C LEU A 319 -40.68 -11.16 19.33
N GLU A 320 -41.23 -9.98 19.64
CA GLU A 320 -41.62 -9.57 21.01
C GLU A 320 -43.15 -9.48 21.22
N LEU A 321 -43.95 -9.97 20.27
CA LEU A 321 -45.40 -10.08 20.39
C LEU A 321 -45.86 -11.49 19.98
N GLU A 322 -45.46 -12.49 20.78
CA GLU A 322 -46.22 -13.73 21.00
C GLU A 322 -45.95 -14.29 22.39
#